data_AF-A0A928KBM9-F1
#
_entry.id   AF-A0A928KBM9-F1
#
_cell.length_a   1.000
_cell.length_b   1.000
_cell.length_c   1.000
_cell.angle_alpha   90.00
_cell.angle_beta   90.00
_cell.angle_gamma   90.00
#
_symmetry.space_group_name_H-M   'P 1'
#
loop_
_entity.id
_entity.type
_entity.pdbx_description
1 polymer ?
#
loop_
_entity_poly.entity_id
_entity_poly.type
_entity_poly.pdbx_seq_one_letter_code
_entity_poly.pdbx_strand_id
1 'polypeptide(L)'
;MQETMEAAVTPDTIPEPAAADGAQAPPSPTTPEPETTSPSSAPAPTIPVRFRHQDRELSMEEATGYAQMGLKYESLQPTLDKLRMMAAGRGQSLEAFVGAWAEAEELAARQQLEEKTGGDGELADRLWQWEVSRRQKVCEAPPPPETNAEGALAQRMASEYKELREECPEVTDFDALPEGVLRDAADNGRHLLDAYLRHQWRENRRIEQNETAQRMAAQASAGRLGDAPAGDGKDAATTAMLKAIRSVFS
;
A
#
# COMPACT_ATOMS: atom_id res chain seq x y z
N MET A 1 -42.42 53.04 23.72
CA MET A 1 -41.99 54.44 23.86
C MET A 1 -40.52 54.44 23.45
N GLN A 2 -40.15 54.62 22.17
CA GLN A 2 -40.50 55.68 21.20
C GLN A 2 -40.09 57.08 21.63
N GLU A 3 -39.38 57.73 20.69
CA GLU A 3 -39.05 59.16 20.46
C GLU A 3 -37.52 59.36 20.32
N THR A 4 -36.88 59.47 19.14
CA THR A 4 -37.02 60.32 17.92
C THR A 4 -36.10 61.55 17.91
N MET A 5 -35.19 61.61 16.94
CA MET A 5 -34.83 62.76 16.06
C MET A 5 -33.72 62.28 15.10
N GLU A 6 -33.93 62.31 13.77
CA GLU A 6 -33.64 63.40 12.82
C GLU A 6 -32.14 63.55 12.49
N ALA A 7 -31.68 63.78 11.25
CA ALA A 7 -32.37 64.20 10.03
C ALA A 7 -31.77 63.58 8.74
N ALA A 8 -32.43 63.83 7.59
CA ALA A 8 -32.04 63.36 6.26
C ALA A 8 -31.04 64.31 5.54
N VAL A 9 -30.57 63.91 4.35
CA VAL A 9 -30.67 64.63 3.05
C VAL A 9 -29.55 64.21 2.07
N THR A 10 -29.94 63.78 0.87
CA THR A 10 -29.14 63.76 -0.38
C THR A 10 -29.57 64.92 -1.28
N PRO A 11 -28.68 65.48 -2.13
CA PRO A 11 -28.61 65.10 -3.56
C PRO A 11 -27.13 65.07 -4.05
N ASP A 12 -26.68 65.21 -5.31
CA ASP A 12 -27.25 65.43 -6.68
C ASP A 12 -26.30 64.69 -7.68
N THR A 13 -26.76 63.97 -8.71
CA THR A 13 -27.08 64.41 -10.10
C THR A 13 -25.88 64.66 -11.04
N ILE A 14 -26.02 64.12 -12.26
CA ILE A 14 -25.04 63.98 -13.36
C ILE A 14 -24.97 65.29 -14.21
N PRO A 15 -23.96 65.47 -15.08
CA PRO A 15 -24.31 65.35 -16.51
C PRO A 15 -23.26 64.69 -17.43
N GLU A 16 -23.77 64.23 -18.57
CA GLU A 16 -23.12 63.73 -19.80
C GLU A 16 -22.29 64.82 -20.52
N PRO A 17 -21.44 64.46 -21.51
CA PRO A 17 -21.85 64.77 -22.90
C PRO A 17 -21.43 63.75 -23.98
N ALA A 18 -22.10 63.88 -25.14
CA ALA A 18 -22.06 62.96 -26.28
C ALA A 18 -20.89 63.20 -27.29
N ALA A 19 -20.86 62.34 -28.33
CA ALA A 19 -19.76 62.16 -29.29
C ALA A 19 -19.66 63.17 -30.44
N ALA A 20 -18.47 63.25 -31.07
CA ALA A 20 -18.28 63.76 -32.43
C ALA A 20 -17.02 63.15 -33.11
N ASP A 21 -17.04 63.12 -34.44
CA ASP A 21 -16.08 62.51 -35.39
C ASP A 21 -14.96 63.50 -35.83
N GLY A 22 -13.86 63.01 -36.44
CA GLY A 22 -12.86 63.88 -37.09
C GLY A 22 -11.43 63.31 -37.20
N ALA A 23 -10.92 63.17 -38.42
CA ALA A 23 -9.59 62.62 -38.74
C ALA A 23 -8.52 63.68 -39.10
N GLN A 24 -7.24 63.41 -38.80
CA GLN A 24 -6.05 63.54 -39.70
C GLN A 24 -4.70 63.36 -38.95
N ALA A 25 -3.63 63.07 -39.71
CA ALA A 25 -2.24 62.82 -39.28
C ALA A 25 -1.25 63.57 -40.22
N PRO A 26 0.08 63.28 -40.24
CA PRO A 26 1.18 63.46 -39.27
C PRO A 26 2.19 64.55 -39.76
N PRO A 27 3.42 64.77 -39.20
CA PRO A 27 4.66 63.94 -39.37
C PRO A 27 5.54 63.81 -38.08
N SER A 28 6.33 62.76 -37.78
CA SER A 28 7.61 62.24 -38.37
C SER A 28 8.82 63.21 -38.34
N PRO A 29 10.11 62.76 -38.23
CA PRO A 29 10.69 61.44 -37.90
C PRO A 29 11.92 61.44 -36.93
N THR A 30 12.46 60.26 -36.56
CA THR A 30 13.92 60.00 -36.41
C THR A 30 14.20 58.48 -36.50
N THR A 31 15.30 58.11 -37.15
CA THR A 31 15.83 56.76 -37.50
C THR A 31 17.36 56.96 -37.63
N PRO A 32 18.30 56.03 -37.31
CA PRO A 32 18.32 54.56 -37.48
C PRO A 32 18.68 53.81 -36.14
N GLU A 33 19.11 52.55 -36.03
CA GLU A 33 19.73 51.57 -36.95
C GLU A 33 19.53 50.11 -36.42
N PRO A 34 19.61 49.04 -37.25
CA PRO A 34 19.19 47.69 -36.83
C PRO A 34 20.37 46.75 -36.51
N GLU A 35 20.27 45.96 -35.44
CA GLU A 35 21.20 44.85 -35.19
C GLU A 35 20.51 43.50 -34.90
N THR A 36 20.90 42.53 -35.73
CA THR A 36 21.21 41.13 -35.37
C THR A 36 20.08 40.22 -34.88
N THR A 37 19.57 39.44 -35.84
CA THR A 37 18.84 38.18 -35.62
C THR A 37 19.68 37.12 -34.88
N SER A 38 19.12 36.54 -33.82
CA SER A 38 19.49 35.23 -33.25
C SER A 38 18.28 34.67 -32.48
N PRO A 39 18.20 33.34 -32.26
CA PRO A 39 17.06 32.57 -32.73
C PRO A 39 15.77 32.81 -31.95
N SER A 40 14.65 32.73 -32.67
CA SER A 40 13.32 32.65 -32.09
C SER A 40 13.21 31.37 -31.25
N SER A 41 13.33 31.52 -29.93
CA SER A 41 12.65 30.62 -29.01
C SER A 41 11.16 30.89 -29.19
N ALA A 42 10.46 30.00 -29.89
CA ALA A 42 9.01 30.08 -29.97
C ALA A 42 8.45 30.07 -28.53
N PRO A 43 7.53 30.98 -28.16
CA PRO A 43 6.95 30.97 -26.82
C PRO A 43 6.28 29.61 -26.60
N ALA A 44 6.50 29.02 -25.43
CA ALA A 44 5.91 27.74 -25.08
C ALA A 44 4.38 27.82 -25.22
N PRO A 45 3.72 26.82 -25.82
CA PRO A 45 2.29 26.90 -26.13
C PRO A 45 1.46 27.03 -24.85
N THR A 46 0.82 28.19 -24.66
CA THR A 46 -0.14 28.44 -23.59
C THR A 46 -1.56 28.12 -24.04
N ILE A 47 -2.39 27.67 -23.10
CA ILE A 47 -3.80 27.35 -23.32
C ILE A 47 -4.65 28.40 -22.59
N PRO A 48 -5.40 29.26 -23.30
CA PRO A 48 -6.27 30.23 -22.65
C PRO A 48 -7.53 29.54 -22.09
N VAL A 49 -7.76 29.68 -20.79
CA VAL A 49 -8.91 29.13 -20.07
C VAL A 49 -9.57 30.23 -19.24
N ARG A 50 -10.90 30.34 -19.33
CA ARG A 50 -11.66 31.32 -18.55
C ARG A 50 -12.20 30.69 -17.26
N PHE A 51 -11.72 31.15 -16.11
CA PHE A 51 -12.15 30.68 -14.79
C PHE A 51 -12.65 31.85 -13.94
N ARG A 52 -13.84 31.72 -13.34
CA ARG A 52 -14.49 32.80 -12.55
C ARG A 52 -14.48 34.17 -13.26
N HIS A 53 -14.79 34.15 -14.56
CA HIS A 53 -14.77 35.30 -15.49
C HIS A 53 -13.41 35.92 -15.81
N GLN A 54 -12.32 35.48 -15.18
CA GLN A 54 -10.95 35.88 -15.49
C GLN A 54 -10.37 34.97 -16.57
N ASP A 55 -9.75 35.57 -17.58
CA ASP A 55 -9.02 34.83 -18.62
C ASP A 55 -7.61 34.52 -18.09
N ARG A 56 -7.23 33.25 -18.11
CA ARG A 56 -5.95 32.76 -17.59
C ARG A 56 -5.27 31.90 -18.64
N GLU A 57 -4.02 32.23 -18.95
CA GLU A 57 -3.17 31.37 -19.76
C GLU A 57 -2.52 30.32 -18.86
N LEU A 58 -2.71 29.05 -19.19
CA LEU A 58 -2.08 27.91 -18.52
C LEU A 58 -0.94 27.38 -19.38
N SER A 59 0.16 26.98 -18.74
CA SER A 59 1.19 26.17 -19.44
C SER A 59 0.66 24.77 -19.75
N MET A 60 1.27 24.05 -20.69
CA MET A 60 0.91 22.64 -20.94
C MET A 60 1.03 21.77 -19.68
N GLU A 61 2.06 21.98 -18.86
CA GLU A 61 2.26 21.23 -17.61
C GLU A 61 1.13 21.49 -16.61
N GLU A 62 0.82 22.77 -16.35
CA GLU A 62 -0.31 23.15 -15.50
C GLU A 62 -1.64 22.59 -16.02
N ALA A 63 -1.89 22.69 -17.34
CA ALA A 63 -3.09 22.18 -17.97
C ALA A 63 -3.24 20.66 -17.80
N THR A 64 -2.15 19.88 -17.91
CA THR A 64 -2.20 18.43 -17.61
C THR A 64 -2.52 18.14 -16.15
N GLY A 65 -1.96 18.91 -15.21
CA GLY A 65 -2.28 18.78 -13.78
C GLY A 65 -3.76 19.10 -13.49
N TYR A 66 -4.29 20.19 -14.05
CA TYR A 66 -5.70 20.54 -13.94
C TYR A 66 -6.63 19.52 -14.62
N ALA A 67 -6.25 18.95 -15.77
CA ALA A 67 -7.02 17.89 -16.43
C ALA A 67 -7.06 16.60 -15.58
N GLN A 68 -5.95 16.19 -14.98
CA GLN A 68 -5.91 15.04 -14.05
C GLN A 68 -6.77 15.29 -12.80
N MET A 69 -6.75 16.50 -12.24
CA MET A 69 -7.65 16.89 -11.14
C MET A 69 -9.12 16.94 -11.57
N GLY A 70 -9.41 17.35 -12.81
CA GLY A 70 -10.75 17.34 -13.41
C GLY A 70 -11.33 15.93 -13.51
N LEU A 71 -10.56 14.97 -14.02
CA LEU A 71 -10.96 13.55 -14.09
C LEU A 71 -11.24 12.96 -12.69
N LYS A 72 -10.45 13.35 -11.67
CA LYS A 72 -10.72 12.99 -10.27
C LYS A 72 -11.96 13.70 -9.70
N TYR A 73 -12.27 14.91 -10.16
CA TYR A 73 -13.49 15.60 -9.76
C TYR A 73 -14.74 14.94 -10.33
N GLU A 74 -14.71 14.52 -11.60
CA GLU A 74 -15.80 13.78 -12.26
C GLU A 74 -16.12 12.46 -11.53
N SER A 75 -15.10 11.71 -11.08
CA SER A 75 -15.32 10.48 -10.32
C SER A 75 -15.85 10.72 -8.88
N LEU A 76 -15.51 11.86 -8.27
CA LEU A 76 -16.02 12.27 -6.95
C LEU A 76 -17.40 12.94 -7.01
N GLN A 77 -17.80 13.49 -8.16
CA GLN A 77 -19.05 14.21 -8.37
C GLN A 77 -20.30 13.46 -7.82
N PRO A 78 -20.56 12.17 -8.14
CA PRO A 78 -21.74 11.48 -7.61
C PRO A 78 -21.75 11.33 -6.09
N THR A 79 -20.59 11.39 -5.43
CA THR A 79 -20.49 11.39 -3.96
C THR A 79 -20.73 12.79 -3.40
N LEU A 80 -20.16 13.82 -4.03
CA LEU A 80 -20.42 15.22 -3.68
C LEU A 80 -21.90 15.60 -3.82
N ASP A 81 -22.57 15.14 -4.88
CA ASP A 81 -23.99 15.43 -5.11
C ASP A 81 -24.89 14.68 -4.11
N LYS A 82 -24.53 13.47 -3.65
CA LYS A 82 -25.19 12.79 -2.52
C LYS A 82 -25.01 13.57 -1.21
N LEU A 83 -23.80 14.06 -0.91
CA LEU A 83 -23.54 14.87 0.29
C LEU A 83 -24.35 16.19 0.24
N ARG A 84 -24.39 16.86 -0.91
CA ARG A 84 -25.22 18.06 -1.14
C ARG A 84 -26.71 17.78 -0.95
N MET A 85 -27.22 16.65 -1.45
CA MET A 85 -28.60 16.23 -1.25
C MET A 85 -28.92 16.00 0.23
N MET A 86 -28.03 15.36 0.99
CA MET A 86 -28.21 15.18 2.45
C MET A 86 -28.15 16.50 3.22
N ALA A 87 -27.23 17.40 2.86
CA ALA A 87 -27.15 18.74 3.45
C ALA A 87 -28.41 19.57 3.16
N ALA A 88 -28.88 19.57 1.91
CA ALA A 88 -30.11 20.24 1.49
C ALA A 88 -31.35 19.67 2.20
N GLY A 89 -31.42 18.35 2.40
CA GLY A 89 -32.48 17.71 3.19
C GLY A 89 -32.51 18.13 4.67
N ARG A 90 -31.41 18.68 5.19
CA ARG A 90 -31.32 19.29 6.54
C ARG A 90 -31.34 20.82 6.51
N GLY A 91 -31.48 21.46 5.34
CA GLY A 91 -31.44 22.91 5.17
C GLY A 91 -30.07 23.56 5.44
N GLN A 92 -28.99 22.78 5.40
CA GLN A 92 -27.62 23.21 5.73
C GLN A 92 -26.76 23.38 4.47
N SER A 93 -25.72 24.20 4.54
CA SER A 93 -24.65 24.19 3.54
C SER A 93 -23.85 22.88 3.64
N LEU A 94 -23.18 22.49 2.56
CA LEU A 94 -22.33 21.28 2.55
C LEU A 94 -21.24 21.35 3.63
N GLU A 95 -20.61 22.51 3.81
CA GLU A 95 -19.57 22.74 4.83
C GLU A 95 -20.12 22.63 6.25
N ALA A 96 -21.27 23.26 6.54
CA ALA A 96 -21.91 23.18 7.85
C ALA A 96 -22.41 21.75 8.16
N PHE A 97 -22.91 21.03 7.16
CA PHE A 97 -23.32 19.64 7.29
C PHE A 97 -22.13 18.72 7.60
N VAL A 98 -21.01 18.86 6.87
CA VAL A 98 -19.81 18.06 7.09
C VAL A 98 -19.17 18.38 8.44
N GLY A 99 -19.09 19.67 8.82
CA GLY A 99 -18.61 20.09 10.14
C GLY A 99 -19.46 19.50 11.28
N ALA A 100 -20.78 19.70 11.25
CA ALA A 100 -21.68 19.17 12.27
C ALA A 100 -21.71 17.62 12.32
N TRP A 101 -21.50 16.94 11.18
CA TRP A 101 -21.37 15.48 11.17
C TRP A 101 -20.05 15.00 11.78
N ALA A 102 -18.92 15.66 11.46
CA ALA A 102 -17.63 15.36 12.06
C ALA A 102 -17.61 15.62 13.58
N GLU A 103 -18.15 16.75 14.02
CA GLU A 103 -18.33 17.07 15.45
C GLU A 103 -19.21 16.04 16.16
N ALA A 104 -20.31 15.59 15.54
CA ALA A 104 -21.18 14.58 16.11
C ALA A 104 -20.49 13.20 16.24
N GLU A 105 -19.67 12.78 15.26
CA GLU A 105 -18.89 11.55 15.38
C GLU A 105 -17.75 11.67 16.41
N GLU A 106 -17.08 12.82 16.49
CA GLU A 106 -16.06 13.10 17.50
C GLU A 106 -16.64 13.08 18.92
N LEU A 107 -17.81 13.70 19.14
CA LEU A 107 -18.51 13.66 20.42
C LEU A 107 -18.96 12.23 20.79
N ALA A 108 -19.52 11.48 19.84
CA ALA A 108 -19.92 10.10 20.08
C ALA A 108 -18.73 9.17 20.38
N ALA A 109 -17.59 9.38 19.71
CA ALA A 109 -16.36 8.64 19.96
C ALA A 109 -15.74 9.00 21.32
N ARG A 110 -15.73 10.28 21.72
CA ARG A 110 -15.33 10.71 23.07
C ARG A 110 -16.20 10.09 24.15
N GLN A 111 -17.53 10.15 24.03
CA GLN A 111 -18.46 9.56 25.01
C GLN A 111 -18.21 8.05 25.17
N GLN A 112 -18.03 7.32 24.06
CA GLN A 112 -17.67 5.91 24.11
C GLN A 112 -16.29 5.63 24.70
N LEU A 113 -15.33 6.57 24.62
CA LEU A 113 -14.05 6.47 25.29
C LEU A 113 -14.22 6.71 26.79
N GLU A 114 -14.92 7.77 27.21
CA GLU A 114 -15.24 8.07 28.62
C GLU A 114 -15.97 6.92 29.33
N GLU A 115 -16.93 6.29 28.67
CA GLU A 115 -17.61 5.08 29.19
C GLU A 115 -16.63 3.92 29.39
N LYS A 116 -15.70 3.70 28.44
CA LYS A 116 -14.70 2.62 28.48
C LYS A 116 -13.55 2.91 29.47
N THR A 117 -13.24 4.17 29.74
CA THR A 117 -12.25 4.59 30.74
C THR A 117 -12.85 4.76 32.14
N GLY A 118 -14.15 4.47 32.32
CA GLY A 118 -14.80 4.54 33.62
C GLY A 118 -15.02 5.96 34.15
N GLY A 119 -15.02 6.96 33.28
CA GLY A 119 -15.16 8.38 33.62
C GLY A 119 -13.83 9.16 33.72
N ASP A 120 -12.68 8.51 33.48
CA ASP A 120 -11.38 9.19 33.41
C ASP A 120 -11.24 9.99 32.09
N GLY A 121 -11.77 11.22 32.09
CA GLY A 121 -11.79 12.12 30.94
C GLY A 121 -10.39 12.46 30.39
N GLU A 122 -9.39 12.68 31.25
CA GLU A 122 -8.01 12.93 30.78
C GLU A 122 -7.42 11.77 29.97
N LEU A 123 -7.79 10.53 30.30
CA LEU A 123 -7.31 9.34 29.61
C LEU A 123 -8.09 9.15 28.29
N ALA A 124 -9.39 9.43 28.29
CA ALA A 124 -10.21 9.46 27.08
C ALA A 124 -9.69 10.49 26.05
N ASP A 125 -9.38 11.73 26.48
CA ASP A 125 -8.82 12.77 25.60
C ASP A 125 -7.43 12.40 25.06
N ARG A 126 -6.56 11.78 25.86
CA ARG A 126 -5.24 11.32 25.39
C ARG A 126 -5.37 10.19 24.36
N LEU A 127 -6.29 9.25 24.56
CA LEU A 127 -6.59 8.20 23.58
C LEU A 127 -7.18 8.79 22.29
N TRP A 128 -8.10 9.76 22.41
CA TRP A 128 -8.67 10.46 21.26
C TRP A 128 -7.60 11.22 20.46
N GLN A 129 -6.72 11.98 21.13
CA GLN A 129 -5.61 12.68 20.46
C GLN A 129 -4.64 11.73 19.76
N TRP A 130 -4.35 10.56 20.35
CA TRP A 130 -3.56 9.51 19.70
C TRP A 130 -4.28 8.94 18.46
N GLU A 131 -5.59 8.71 18.55
CA GLU A 131 -6.38 8.20 17.43
C GLU A 131 -6.51 9.22 16.30
N VAL A 132 -6.78 10.50 16.60
CA VAL A 132 -6.76 11.60 15.63
C VAL A 132 -5.39 11.71 14.96
N SER A 133 -4.31 11.68 15.75
CA SER A 133 -2.93 11.70 15.21
C SER A 133 -2.64 10.50 14.30
N ARG A 134 -3.21 9.32 14.61
CA ARG A 134 -3.09 8.12 13.77
C ARG A 134 -3.91 8.25 12.48
N ARG A 135 -5.16 8.73 12.55
CA ARG A 135 -6.02 8.99 11.39
C ARG A 135 -5.40 10.04 10.47
N GLN A 136 -4.86 11.13 11.02
CA GLN A 136 -4.17 12.17 10.28
C GLN A 136 -2.96 11.62 9.53
N LYS A 137 -2.11 10.82 10.18
CA LYS A 137 -0.98 10.14 9.51
C LYS A 137 -1.40 9.19 8.38
N VAL A 138 -2.58 8.58 8.45
CA VAL A 138 -3.12 7.74 7.38
C VAL A 138 -3.65 8.58 6.20
N CYS A 139 -4.23 9.76 6.46
CA CYS A 139 -4.69 10.68 5.41
C CYS A 139 -3.56 11.51 4.77
N GLU A 140 -2.51 11.81 5.54
CA GLU A 140 -1.32 12.56 5.08
C GLU A 140 -0.28 11.63 4.41
N ALA A 141 -0.26 10.34 4.77
CA ALA A 141 0.46 9.35 3.99
C ALA A 141 0.00 9.45 2.52
N PRO A 142 0.93 9.44 1.55
CA PRO A 142 0.53 9.35 0.16
C PRO A 142 -0.35 8.11 0.01
N PRO A 143 -1.46 8.17 -0.76
CA PRO A 143 -2.23 6.98 -1.06
C PRO A 143 -1.24 5.92 -1.55
N PRO A 144 -1.34 4.65 -1.09
CA PRO A 144 -0.43 3.62 -1.54
C PRO A 144 -0.43 3.69 -3.07
N PRO A 145 0.76 3.77 -3.72
CA PRO A 145 0.81 3.79 -5.17
C PRO A 145 -0.03 2.61 -5.66
N GLU A 146 -0.76 2.79 -6.78
CA GLU A 146 -1.52 1.70 -7.40
C GLU A 146 -0.57 0.56 -7.71
N THR A 147 -0.46 -0.33 -6.74
CA THR A 147 0.62 -1.29 -6.65
C THR A 147 0.05 -2.52 -7.30
N ASN A 148 0.47 -2.72 -8.54
CA ASN A 148 0.43 -4.03 -9.18
C ASN A 148 0.84 -5.07 -8.13
N ALA A 149 0.20 -6.24 -8.11
CA ALA A 149 0.33 -7.21 -7.02
C ALA A 149 1.80 -7.52 -6.64
N GLU A 150 2.70 -7.46 -7.62
CA GLU A 150 4.16 -7.53 -7.49
C GLU A 150 4.75 -6.49 -6.52
N GLY A 151 4.33 -5.22 -6.58
CA GLY A 151 4.81 -4.15 -5.71
C GLY A 151 4.34 -4.28 -4.26
N ALA A 152 3.10 -4.73 -4.06
CA ALA A 152 2.58 -5.03 -2.72
C ALA A 152 3.28 -6.27 -2.13
N LEU A 153 3.52 -7.30 -2.94
CA LEU A 153 4.29 -8.49 -2.57
C LEU A 153 5.75 -8.12 -2.23
N ALA A 154 6.40 -7.26 -3.03
CA ALA A 154 7.76 -6.81 -2.78
C ALA A 154 7.87 -6.02 -1.46
N GLN A 155 6.95 -5.10 -1.17
CA GLN A 155 6.92 -4.37 0.11
C GLN A 155 6.67 -5.29 1.31
N ARG A 156 5.79 -6.28 1.14
CA ARG A 156 5.57 -7.33 2.13
C ARG A 156 6.85 -8.11 2.37
N MET A 157 7.40 -8.78 1.35
CA MET A 157 8.63 -9.59 1.45
C MET A 157 9.82 -8.80 2.02
N ALA A 158 9.98 -7.52 1.66
CA ALA A 158 11.02 -6.64 2.19
C ALA A 158 10.83 -6.28 3.67
N SER A 159 9.62 -6.39 4.20
CA SER A 159 9.32 -6.23 5.63
C SER A 159 9.57 -7.55 6.37
N GLU A 160 9.03 -8.67 5.86
CA GLU A 160 9.25 -10.01 6.43
C GLU A 160 10.74 -10.41 6.46
N TYR A 161 11.54 -9.95 5.49
CA TYR A 161 13.00 -10.17 5.47
C TYR A 161 13.74 -9.43 6.60
N LYS A 162 13.26 -8.26 7.03
CA LYS A 162 13.88 -7.55 8.17
C LYS A 162 13.66 -8.33 9.46
N GLU A 163 12.43 -8.79 9.69
CA GLU A 163 12.08 -9.63 10.83
C GLU A 163 12.87 -10.95 10.82
N LEU A 164 13.01 -11.60 9.66
CA LEU A 164 13.85 -12.79 9.52
C LEU A 164 15.32 -12.50 9.87
N ARG A 165 15.87 -11.37 9.46
CA ARG A 165 17.28 -11.01 9.77
C ARG A 165 17.49 -10.69 11.25
N GLU A 166 16.47 -10.16 11.93
CA GLU A 166 16.50 -9.89 13.37
C GLU A 166 16.51 -11.20 14.19
N GLU A 167 15.69 -12.20 13.81
CA GLU A 167 15.65 -13.50 14.51
C GLU A 167 16.75 -14.49 14.06
N CYS A 168 17.15 -14.44 12.78
CA CYS A 168 18.10 -15.36 12.16
C CYS A 168 19.25 -14.59 11.46
N PRO A 169 20.24 -14.07 12.22
CA PRO A 169 21.38 -13.32 11.65
C PRO A 169 22.31 -14.17 10.75
N GLU A 170 22.09 -15.49 10.68
CA GLU A 170 22.76 -16.38 9.71
C GLU A 170 22.38 -16.05 8.25
N VAL A 171 21.16 -15.55 8.01
CA VAL A 171 20.73 -15.12 6.67
C VAL A 171 21.22 -13.70 6.42
N THR A 172 22.30 -13.58 5.65
CA THR A 172 22.95 -12.27 5.38
C THR A 172 22.28 -11.53 4.22
N ASP A 173 21.95 -12.26 3.15
CA ASP A 173 21.41 -11.72 1.89
C ASP A 173 20.10 -12.42 1.49
N PHE A 174 19.20 -11.68 0.83
CA PHE A 174 17.90 -12.22 0.37
C PHE A 174 18.08 -13.34 -0.67
N ASP A 175 19.09 -13.23 -1.53
CA ASP A 175 19.42 -14.22 -2.57
C ASP A 175 20.00 -15.52 -1.98
N ALA A 176 20.39 -15.54 -0.70
CA ALA A 176 20.83 -16.75 -0.01
C ALA A 176 19.65 -17.61 0.50
N LEU A 177 18.41 -17.15 0.36
CA LEU A 177 17.22 -17.89 0.76
C LEU A 177 16.91 -19.04 -0.21
N PRO A 178 16.57 -20.25 0.29
CA PRO A 178 16.16 -21.35 -0.58
C PRO A 178 14.93 -20.98 -1.41
N GLU A 179 14.91 -21.28 -2.71
CA GLU A 179 13.77 -21.00 -3.60
C GLU A 179 12.44 -21.58 -3.07
N GLY A 180 12.49 -22.72 -2.35
CA GLY A 180 11.33 -23.32 -1.73
C GLY A 180 10.71 -22.47 -0.60
N VAL A 181 11.52 -21.67 0.09
CA VAL A 181 11.07 -20.70 1.11
C VAL A 181 10.40 -19.51 0.44
N LEU A 182 11.01 -18.97 -0.62
CA LEU A 182 10.43 -17.88 -1.42
C LEU A 182 9.10 -18.30 -2.06
N ARG A 183 8.99 -19.54 -2.55
CA ARG A 183 7.75 -20.10 -3.10
C ARG A 183 6.69 -20.33 -2.02
N ASP A 184 7.05 -20.89 -0.86
CA ASP A 184 6.13 -21.03 0.28
C ASP A 184 5.64 -19.67 0.81
N ALA A 185 6.42 -18.59 0.67
CA ALA A 185 6.01 -17.24 1.03
C ALA A 185 5.10 -16.58 -0.03
N ALA A 186 5.45 -16.69 -1.33
CA ALA A 186 4.72 -16.08 -2.43
C ALA A 186 3.41 -16.80 -2.77
N ASP A 187 3.45 -18.13 -3.01
CA ASP A 187 2.30 -18.90 -3.50
C ASP A 187 1.34 -19.28 -2.36
N ASN A 188 1.90 -19.73 -1.22
CA ASN A 188 1.11 -20.13 -0.05
C ASN A 188 0.84 -18.97 0.92
N GLY A 189 1.30 -17.75 0.58
CA GLY A 189 1.06 -16.53 1.34
C GLY A 189 1.65 -16.52 2.76
N ARG A 190 2.61 -17.40 3.08
CA ARG A 190 3.18 -17.55 4.43
C ARG A 190 4.19 -16.46 4.75
N HIS A 191 4.48 -16.28 6.03
CA HIS A 191 5.56 -15.40 6.48
C HIS A 191 6.91 -16.04 6.16
N LEU A 192 7.86 -15.26 5.64
CA LEU A 192 9.20 -15.71 5.24
C LEU A 192 9.93 -16.47 6.36
N LEU A 193 9.79 -16.01 7.61
CA LEU A 193 10.33 -16.67 8.81
C LEU A 193 9.76 -18.08 9.05
N ASP A 194 8.43 -18.26 9.01
CA ASP A 194 7.78 -19.58 9.19
C ASP A 194 8.19 -20.53 8.05
N ALA A 195 8.27 -20.03 6.83
CA ALA A 195 8.73 -20.82 5.68
C ALA A 195 10.20 -21.25 5.84
N TYR A 196 11.09 -20.37 6.29
CA TYR A 196 12.51 -20.68 6.54
C TYR A 196 12.70 -21.70 7.67
N LEU A 197 12.03 -21.52 8.82
CA LEU A 197 12.10 -22.45 9.95
C LEU A 197 11.57 -23.84 9.57
N ARG A 198 10.49 -23.92 8.79
CA ARG A 198 9.99 -25.20 8.23
C ARG A 198 10.98 -25.83 7.28
N HIS A 199 11.68 -25.05 6.46
CA HIS A 199 12.72 -25.56 5.58
C HIS A 199 13.89 -26.15 6.37
N GLN A 200 14.42 -25.42 7.36
CA GLN A 200 15.46 -25.95 8.26
C GLN A 200 15.01 -27.23 8.97
N TRP A 201 13.78 -27.29 9.49
CA TRP A 201 13.26 -28.50 10.13
C TRP A 201 13.14 -29.69 9.18
N ARG A 202 12.71 -29.47 7.93
CA ARG A 202 12.65 -30.50 6.89
C ARG A 202 14.05 -31.04 6.57
N GLU A 203 15.04 -30.16 6.41
CA GLU A 203 16.42 -30.56 6.09
C GLU A 203 17.10 -31.27 7.27
N ASN A 204 16.98 -30.76 8.50
CA ASN A 204 17.49 -31.45 9.70
C ASN A 204 16.91 -32.86 9.83
N ARG A 205 15.59 -33.00 9.67
CA ARG A 205 14.92 -34.31 9.71
C ARG A 205 15.36 -35.23 8.58
N ARG A 206 15.68 -34.68 7.40
CA ARG A 206 16.21 -35.44 6.26
C ARG A 206 17.65 -35.92 6.52
N ILE A 207 18.48 -35.11 7.16
CA ILE A 207 19.82 -35.50 7.62
C ILE A 207 19.72 -36.64 8.63
N GLU A 208 18.88 -36.50 9.68
CA GLU A 208 18.63 -37.57 10.66
C GLU A 208 18.12 -38.88 10.03
N GLN A 209 17.22 -38.78 9.06
CA GLN A 209 16.72 -39.95 8.31
C GLN A 209 17.81 -40.60 7.46
N ASN A 210 18.64 -39.81 6.80
CA ASN A 210 19.78 -40.34 6.03
C ASN A 210 20.82 -40.98 6.95
N GLU A 211 21.16 -40.37 8.09
CA GLU A 211 22.08 -40.94 9.07
C GLU A 211 21.54 -42.25 9.68
N THR A 212 20.27 -42.29 10.07
CA THR A 212 19.66 -43.51 10.63
C THR A 212 19.55 -44.60 9.57
N ALA A 213 19.19 -44.28 8.32
CA ALA A 213 19.21 -45.22 7.21
C ALA A 213 20.63 -45.75 6.91
N GLN A 214 21.65 -44.89 6.91
CA GLN A 214 23.05 -45.31 6.75
C GLN A 214 23.52 -46.20 7.90
N ARG A 215 23.18 -45.87 9.16
CA ARG A 215 23.51 -46.71 10.33
C ARG A 215 22.82 -48.08 10.25
N MET A 216 21.54 -48.14 9.87
CA MET A 216 20.83 -49.41 9.67
C MET A 216 21.41 -50.22 8.51
N ALA A 217 21.73 -49.58 7.37
CA ALA A 217 22.36 -50.24 6.23
C ALA A 217 23.76 -50.77 6.56
N ALA A 218 24.55 -50.03 7.33
CA ALA A 218 25.86 -50.46 7.83
C ALA A 218 25.74 -51.65 8.79
N GLN A 219 24.80 -51.63 9.73
CA GLN A 219 24.53 -52.75 10.64
C GLN A 219 24.06 -54.01 9.88
N ALA A 220 23.15 -53.85 8.93
CA ALA A 220 22.67 -54.95 8.08
C ALA A 220 23.78 -55.54 7.19
N SER A 221 24.73 -54.71 6.74
CA SER A 221 25.88 -55.15 5.94
C SER A 221 26.95 -55.83 6.80
N ALA A 222 27.21 -55.34 8.01
CA ALA A 222 28.15 -55.94 8.96
C ALA A 222 27.69 -57.30 9.50
N GLY A 223 26.37 -57.54 9.53
CA GLY A 223 25.78 -58.79 10.03
C GLY A 223 25.86 -60.01 9.09
N ARG A 224 26.45 -59.88 7.88
CA ARG A 224 26.42 -60.95 6.85
C ARG A 224 27.79 -61.55 6.51
N LEU A 225 28.57 -61.90 7.54
CA LEU A 225 29.78 -62.73 7.38
C LEU A 225 29.96 -63.70 8.56
N GLY A 226 28.95 -64.54 8.81
CA GLY A 226 28.97 -65.37 10.03
C GLY A 226 27.89 -66.45 10.21
N ASP A 227 27.22 -66.93 9.15
CA ASP A 227 26.82 -68.34 9.08
C ASP A 227 26.47 -68.71 7.63
N ALA A 228 27.38 -69.43 6.98
CA ALA A 228 27.14 -70.11 5.71
C ALA A 228 27.77 -71.50 5.85
N PRO A 229 27.04 -72.50 6.37
CA PRO A 229 27.51 -73.87 6.28
C PRO A 229 27.62 -74.20 4.79
N ALA A 230 28.85 -74.45 4.32
CA ALA A 230 29.09 -75.07 3.03
C ALA A 230 28.56 -76.51 3.10
N GLY A 231 27.26 -76.65 2.87
CA GLY A 231 26.53 -77.91 2.97
C GLY A 231 25.96 -78.30 1.62
N ASP A 232 26.58 -79.28 0.98
CA ASP A 232 25.98 -79.99 -0.15
C ASP A 232 24.59 -80.49 0.23
N GLY A 233 23.59 -80.16 -0.61
CA GLY A 233 22.16 -80.38 -0.33
C GLY A 233 21.70 -81.85 -0.39
N LYS A 234 22.50 -82.80 0.09
CA LYS A 234 22.24 -84.26 0.01
C LYS A 234 22.40 -85.01 1.32
N ASP A 235 23.02 -84.45 2.36
CA ASP A 235 23.43 -85.24 3.53
C ASP A 235 22.43 -85.27 4.70
N ALA A 236 21.56 -84.26 4.84
CA ALA A 236 20.58 -84.24 5.94
C ALA A 236 19.48 -85.31 5.80
N ALA A 237 18.99 -85.54 4.59
CA ALA A 237 17.96 -86.55 4.33
C ALA A 237 18.52 -87.99 4.37
N THR A 238 19.74 -88.19 3.85
CA THR A 238 20.40 -89.50 3.81
C THR A 238 20.87 -89.94 5.20
N THR A 239 21.39 -89.04 6.03
CA THR A 239 21.72 -89.34 7.44
C THR A 239 20.48 -89.65 8.28
N ALA A 240 19.36 -88.96 8.07
CA ALA A 240 18.08 -89.31 8.71
C ALA A 240 17.60 -90.71 8.31
N MET A 241 17.67 -91.06 7.02
CA MET A 241 17.28 -92.39 6.51
C MET A 241 18.18 -93.51 7.05
N LEU A 242 19.50 -93.31 7.05
CA LEU A 242 20.45 -94.28 7.63
C LEU A 242 20.26 -94.48 9.13
N LYS A 243 19.92 -93.41 9.87
CA LYS A 243 19.59 -93.50 11.30
C LYS A 243 18.33 -94.32 11.56
N ALA A 244 17.29 -94.15 10.73
CA ALA A 244 16.04 -94.92 10.82
C ALA A 244 16.25 -96.41 10.50
N ILE A 245 17.02 -96.74 9.45
CA ILE A 245 17.33 -98.14 9.11
C ILE A 245 18.10 -98.83 10.24
N ARG A 246 19.04 -98.11 10.88
CA ARG A 246 19.83 -98.65 12.00
C ARG A 246 19.00 -98.89 13.27
N SER A 247 17.88 -98.20 13.49
CA SER A 247 16.99 -98.44 14.64
C SER A 247 15.94 -99.54 14.40
N VAL A 248 15.92 -100.16 13.21
CA VAL A 248 15.03 -101.30 12.89
C VAL A 248 15.76 -102.65 13.01
N PHE A 249 17.10 -102.63 13.09
CA PHE A 249 17.98 -103.79 13.18
C PHE A 249 18.76 -103.88 14.50
N SER A 250 18.27 -103.22 15.55
CA SER A 250 18.79 -103.28 16.93
C SER A 250 17.65 -103.41 17.94
#